data_AF-A0A8W8LF87-F1
#
_entry.id   AF-A0A8W8LF87-F1
#
_cell.length_a   1.000
_cell.length_b   1.000
_cell.length_c   1.000
_cell.angle_alpha   90.00
_cell.angle_beta   90.00
_cell.angle_gamma   90.00
#
_symmetry.space_group_name_H-M   'P 1'
#
loop_
_entity.id
_entity.type
_entity.pdbx_description
1 polymer ?
#
loop_
_entity_poly.entity_id
_entity_poly.type
_entity_poly.pdbx_seq_one_letter_code
_entity_poly.pdbx_strand_id
1 'polypeptide(L)'
;MGLNKQTDSESNSIPIPAEESFTKETSSNTMTVLKLALLFGAYGSLILIPMSKGAYISYRGECPDGHKEGDTWPWGDYCGECSCHVGYWACVSCGSLMQAEHCYHESNTHAHYPNCCPSLVCVGDPHFNQTKYDILGK
;
A
#
# COMPACT_ATOMS: atom_id res chain seq x y z
N MET A 1 -37.76 -28.69 71.42
CA MET A 1 -38.49 -29.96 71.62
C MET A 1 -38.12 -30.90 70.47
N GLY A 2 -37.57 -32.09 70.79
CA GLY A 2 -37.26 -33.21 69.86
C GLY A 2 -36.07 -32.96 68.91
N LEU A 3 -34.85 -33.49 69.02
CA LEU A 3 -34.30 -34.84 69.28
C LEU A 3 -34.58 -35.91 68.20
N ASN A 4 -33.46 -36.42 67.65
CA ASN A 4 -33.20 -37.70 66.95
C ASN A 4 -33.58 -37.81 65.47
N LYS A 5 -32.80 -38.43 64.56
CA LYS A 5 -31.88 -39.60 64.65
C LYS A 5 -31.03 -39.62 63.34
N GLN A 6 -29.69 -39.73 63.33
CA GLN A 6 -28.84 -40.94 63.13
C GLN A 6 -29.54 -42.11 62.40
N THR A 7 -28.97 -42.84 61.41
CA THR A 7 -27.60 -43.38 61.32
C THR A 7 -27.34 -44.06 59.93
N ASP A 8 -26.05 -44.37 59.65
CA ASP A 8 -25.46 -45.51 58.88
C ASP A 8 -25.62 -45.62 57.34
N SER A 9 -24.78 -46.30 56.57
CA SER A 9 -23.34 -46.65 56.55
C SER A 9 -23.10 -47.38 55.20
N GLU A 10 -21.91 -47.24 54.63
CA GLU A 10 -21.16 -48.21 53.79
C GLU A 10 -21.71 -48.83 52.47
N SER A 11 -20.86 -48.66 51.42
CA SER A 11 -20.16 -49.75 50.68
C SER A 11 -20.37 -49.83 49.16
N ASN A 12 -19.31 -49.44 48.45
CA ASN A 12 -18.68 -50.05 47.28
C ASN A 12 -19.50 -50.84 46.24
N SER A 13 -19.39 -50.38 44.98
CA SER A 13 -18.97 -51.24 43.86
C SER A 13 -18.51 -50.42 42.65
N ILE A 14 -17.24 -50.60 42.26
CA ILE A 14 -16.64 -50.16 40.98
C ILE A 14 -17.13 -51.14 39.88
N PRO A 15 -17.44 -50.65 38.67
CA PRO A 15 -16.54 -50.97 37.54
C PRO A 15 -16.29 -49.79 36.59
N ILE A 16 -15.01 -49.65 36.20
CA ILE A 16 -14.54 -48.95 35.01
C ILE A 16 -15.02 -49.72 33.76
N PRO A 17 -15.36 -49.03 32.66
CA PRO A 17 -14.65 -49.35 31.43
C PRO A 17 -14.23 -48.11 30.63
N ALA A 18 -12.97 -48.20 30.18
CA ALA A 18 -12.43 -47.85 28.87
C ALA A 18 -12.60 -46.42 28.31
N GLU A 19 -11.43 -45.83 28.08
CA GLU A 19 -11.12 -44.76 27.15
C GLU A 19 -11.80 -44.93 25.79
N GLU A 20 -12.27 -43.82 25.19
CA GLU A 20 -12.04 -43.56 23.76
C GLU A 20 -12.27 -42.08 23.41
N SER A 21 -11.15 -41.39 23.13
CA SER A 21 -10.92 -40.45 22.03
C SER A 21 -11.81 -39.18 21.90
N PHE A 22 -11.32 -37.94 21.78
CA PHE A 22 -10.26 -37.30 20.99
C PHE A 22 -10.93 -36.19 20.16
N THR A 23 -10.79 -34.96 20.65
CA THR A 23 -10.72 -33.67 19.93
C THR A 23 -11.43 -33.55 18.58
N LYS A 24 -12.52 -32.77 18.52
CA LYS A 24 -12.99 -32.21 17.25
C LYS A 24 -13.81 -30.91 17.38
N GLU A 25 -13.28 -29.89 18.07
CA GLU A 25 -13.90 -28.55 18.04
C GLU A 25 -12.94 -27.36 17.91
N THR A 26 -11.65 -27.60 17.63
CA THR A 26 -10.63 -26.52 17.55
C THR A 26 -10.19 -26.19 16.12
N SER A 27 -10.92 -26.66 15.09
CA SER A 27 -10.52 -26.51 13.68
C SER A 27 -11.27 -25.41 12.92
N SER A 28 -12.44 -24.96 13.38
CA SER A 28 -13.30 -24.02 12.62
C SER A 28 -12.91 -22.55 12.86
N ASN A 29 -12.57 -22.19 14.10
CA ASN A 29 -12.28 -20.81 14.51
C ASN A 29 -10.86 -20.35 14.12
N THR A 30 -9.89 -21.25 14.11
CA THR A 30 -8.50 -20.96 13.71
C THR A 30 -8.40 -20.63 12.23
N MET A 31 -9.19 -21.29 11.38
CA MET A 31 -9.17 -21.08 9.93
C MET A 31 -9.82 -19.75 9.51
N THR A 32 -10.77 -19.23 10.30
CA THR A 32 -11.41 -17.91 10.09
C THR A 32 -10.48 -16.78 10.52
N VAL A 33 -9.81 -16.91 11.66
CA VAL A 33 -8.83 -15.91 12.15
C VAL A 33 -7.61 -15.82 11.23
N LEU A 34 -7.11 -16.96 10.73
CA LEU A 34 -5.97 -16.99 9.80
C LEU A 34 -6.31 -16.32 8.45
N LYS A 35 -7.53 -16.54 7.93
CA LYS A 35 -8.01 -15.87 6.71
C LYS A 35 -8.18 -14.36 6.91
N LEU A 36 -8.67 -13.94 8.06
CA LEU A 36 -8.84 -12.52 8.38
C LEU A 36 -7.48 -11.81 8.50
N ALA A 37 -6.51 -12.44 9.17
CA ALA A 37 -5.15 -11.90 9.32
C ALA A 37 -4.40 -11.79 7.97
N LEU A 38 -4.59 -12.76 7.06
CA LEU A 38 -4.04 -12.70 5.70
C LEU A 38 -4.66 -11.58 4.85
N LEU A 39 -5.96 -11.31 5.02
CA LEU A 39 -6.63 -10.20 4.34
C LEU A 39 -6.13 -8.84 4.84
N PHE A 40 -5.95 -8.67 6.15
CA PHE A 40 -5.36 -7.43 6.70
C PHE A 40 -3.88 -7.27 6.35
N GLY A 41 -3.10 -8.35 6.27
CA GLY A 41 -1.71 -8.32 5.83
C GLY A 41 -1.56 -7.92 4.35
N ALA A 42 -2.44 -8.40 3.47
CA ALA A 42 -2.43 -8.05 2.06
C ALA A 42 -2.97 -6.64 1.76
N TYR A 43 -3.97 -6.17 2.52
CA TYR A 43 -4.54 -4.83 2.35
C TYR A 43 -3.77 -3.72 3.10
N GLY A 44 -3.07 -4.04 4.19
CA GLY A 44 -2.31 -3.07 4.97
C GLY A 44 -1.05 -2.54 4.26
N SER A 45 -0.47 -3.34 3.37
CA SER A 45 0.71 -2.94 2.59
C SER A 45 0.41 -2.02 1.40
N LEU A 46 -0.87 -1.79 1.07
CA LEU A 46 -1.26 -1.02 -0.12
C LEU A 46 -1.29 0.51 0.07
N ILE A 47 -1.00 1.04 1.27
CA ILE A 47 -1.19 2.47 1.60
C ILE A 47 0.15 3.21 1.87
N LEU A 48 1.25 2.75 1.27
CA LEU A 48 2.52 3.50 1.25
C LEU A 48 2.89 3.92 -0.17
N ILE A 49 1.93 4.46 -0.91
CA ILE A 49 2.27 5.20 -2.13
C ILE A 49 2.82 6.56 -1.65
N PRO A 50 4.10 6.89 -1.89
CA PRO A 50 4.61 8.22 -1.58
C PRO A 50 3.73 9.23 -2.32
N MET A 51 3.10 10.14 -1.57
CA MET A 51 2.24 11.18 -2.14
C MET A 51 3.12 12.18 -2.88
N SER A 52 3.34 11.94 -4.17
CA SER A 52 3.92 12.94 -5.06
C SER A 52 2.86 14.02 -5.33
N LYS A 53 3.17 15.29 -5.03
CA LYS A 53 2.27 16.42 -5.32
C LYS A 53 2.57 16.95 -6.71
N GLY A 54 1.89 16.43 -7.74
CA GLY A 54 1.90 16.98 -9.10
C GLY A 54 0.98 18.18 -9.24
N ALA A 55 1.25 19.06 -10.21
CA ALA A 55 0.25 20.05 -10.59
C ALA A 55 -0.77 19.38 -11.52
N TYR A 56 -2.05 19.68 -11.29
CA TYR A 56 -3.17 19.24 -12.11
C TYR A 56 -4.03 20.45 -12.43
N ILE A 57 -4.26 20.70 -13.72
CA ILE A 57 -5.22 21.69 -14.18
C ILE A 57 -6.21 21.04 -15.13
N SER A 58 -7.47 21.44 -15.08
CA SER A 58 -8.51 20.94 -15.97
C SER A 58 -9.44 22.06 -16.41
N TYR A 59 -9.82 22.06 -17.67
CA TYR A 59 -10.76 23.00 -18.25
C TYR A 59 -11.88 22.25 -18.94
N ARG A 60 -13.12 22.68 -18.70
CA ARG A 60 -14.28 22.17 -19.43
C ARG A 60 -14.40 22.85 -20.78
N GLY A 61 -14.83 22.09 -21.78
CA GLY A 61 -15.04 22.59 -23.14
C GLY A 61 -14.25 21.81 -24.17
N GLU A 62 -14.17 22.39 -25.37
CA GLU A 62 -13.41 21.83 -26.48
C GLU A 62 -11.91 21.86 -26.17
N CYS A 63 -11.19 20.93 -26.79
CA CYS A 63 -9.75 20.86 -26.66
C CYS A 63 -9.09 21.98 -27.49
N PRO A 64 -8.05 22.62 -26.94
CA PRO A 64 -7.43 23.78 -27.55
C PRO A 64 -6.70 23.39 -28.84
N ASP A 65 -6.32 24.39 -29.64
CA ASP A 65 -5.38 24.27 -30.76
C ASP A 65 -5.72 23.18 -31.80
N GLY A 66 -7.01 22.83 -31.91
CA GLY A 66 -7.50 21.82 -32.84
C GLY A 66 -7.23 20.38 -32.41
N HIS A 67 -6.79 20.16 -31.17
CA HIS A 67 -6.67 18.83 -30.58
C HIS A 67 -8.02 18.12 -30.53
N LYS A 68 -7.98 16.81 -30.72
CA LYS A 68 -9.14 15.92 -30.72
C LYS A 68 -9.10 15.00 -29.52
N GLU A 69 -10.24 14.41 -29.21
CA GLU A 69 -10.35 13.41 -28.15
C GLU A 69 -9.30 12.31 -28.33
N GLY A 70 -8.56 12.03 -27.25
CA GLY A 70 -7.47 11.06 -27.24
C GLY A 70 -6.09 11.64 -27.58
N ASP A 71 -6.02 12.88 -28.08
CA ASP A 71 -4.74 13.54 -28.29
C ASP A 71 -4.05 13.86 -26.95
N THR A 72 -2.72 13.77 -26.97
CA THR A 72 -1.86 14.29 -25.91
C THR A 72 -0.83 15.26 -26.48
N TRP A 73 -0.42 16.24 -25.67
CA TRP A 73 0.59 17.23 -26.06
C TRP A 73 1.42 17.71 -24.87
N PRO A 74 2.64 18.23 -25.10
CA PRO A 74 3.48 18.76 -24.02
C PRO A 74 2.82 19.94 -23.30
N TRP A 75 2.96 20.00 -21.97
CA TRP A 75 2.50 21.14 -21.18
C TRP A 75 3.53 22.29 -21.20
N GLY A 76 3.72 22.90 -22.37
CA GLY A 76 4.72 23.95 -22.58
C GLY A 76 6.16 23.42 -22.39
N ASP A 77 7.00 24.25 -21.75
CA ASP A 77 8.41 23.89 -21.44
C ASP A 77 8.56 23.08 -20.14
N TYR A 78 7.45 22.78 -19.45
CA TYR A 78 7.47 22.00 -18.22
C TYR A 78 7.48 20.51 -18.53
N CYS A 79 8.08 19.71 -17.64
CA CYS A 79 7.89 18.26 -17.68
C CYS A 79 6.45 17.93 -17.23
N GLY A 80 5.56 17.88 -18.22
CA GLY A 80 4.14 17.61 -18.06
C GLY A 80 3.50 17.31 -19.41
N GLU A 81 2.31 16.75 -19.35
CA GLU A 81 1.52 16.40 -20.52
C GLU A 81 0.08 16.85 -20.32
N CYS A 82 -0.52 17.32 -21.41
CA CYS A 82 -1.93 17.60 -21.52
C CYS A 82 -2.61 16.49 -22.31
N SER A 83 -3.86 16.21 -21.99
CA SER A 83 -4.69 15.22 -22.65
C SER A 83 -6.09 15.76 -22.91
N CYS A 84 -6.62 15.43 -24.08
CA CYS A 84 -7.97 15.79 -24.50
C CYS A 84 -8.96 14.65 -24.25
N HIS A 85 -10.09 14.98 -23.64
CA HIS A 85 -11.19 14.06 -23.37
C HIS A 85 -12.51 14.63 -23.87
N VAL A 86 -13.58 13.82 -23.83
CA VAL A 86 -14.92 14.30 -24.19
C VAL A 86 -15.36 15.42 -23.25
N GLY A 87 -15.44 16.64 -23.78
CA GLY A 87 -15.98 17.80 -23.09
C GLY A 87 -15.07 18.45 -22.04
N TYR A 88 -13.81 18.00 -21.94
CA TYR A 88 -12.79 18.66 -21.13
C TYR A 88 -11.38 18.29 -21.59
N TRP A 89 -10.40 19.09 -21.19
CA TRP A 89 -8.99 18.75 -21.29
C TRP A 89 -8.30 19.02 -19.96
N ALA A 90 -7.19 18.31 -19.72
CA ALA A 90 -6.43 18.47 -18.48
C ALA A 90 -4.94 18.35 -18.74
N CYS A 91 -4.14 19.04 -17.92
CA CYS A 91 -2.69 18.90 -17.92
C CYS A 91 -2.19 18.46 -16.57
N VAL A 92 -1.17 17.61 -16.60
CA VAL A 92 -0.52 17.03 -15.44
C VAL A 92 0.98 17.30 -15.53
N SER A 93 1.59 17.67 -14.40
CA SER A 93 3.04 17.77 -14.30
C SER A 93 3.57 16.77 -13.28
N CYS A 94 4.89 16.61 -13.27
CA CYS A 94 5.55 15.79 -12.27
C CYS A 94 5.27 16.28 -10.86
N GLY A 95 5.21 15.31 -9.93
CA GLY A 95 5.16 15.63 -8.53
C GLY A 95 6.45 16.24 -8.01
N SER A 96 6.33 17.20 -7.09
CA SER A 96 7.47 17.57 -6.25
C SER A 96 7.81 16.40 -5.34
N LEU A 97 9.07 15.98 -5.36
CA LEU A 97 9.61 15.01 -4.41
C LEU A 97 10.20 15.77 -3.23
N MET A 98 9.93 15.30 -2.00
CA MET A 98 10.57 15.86 -0.81
C MET A 98 12.04 15.43 -0.79
N GLN A 99 12.93 16.38 -0.46
CA GLN A 99 14.34 16.09 -0.24
C GLN A 99 14.47 15.11 0.93
N ALA A 100 15.12 13.97 0.68
CA ALA A 100 15.48 13.00 1.70
C ALA A 100 16.99 13.08 1.98
N GLU A 101 17.38 12.79 3.22
CA GLU A 101 18.79 12.69 3.59
C GLU A 101 19.46 11.57 2.79
N HIS A 102 20.69 11.81 2.34
CA HIS A 102 21.47 10.88 1.52
C HIS A 102 20.79 10.47 0.20
N CYS A 103 19.91 11.30 -0.35
CA CYS A 103 19.31 11.12 -1.66
C CYS A 103 19.52 12.33 -2.56
N TYR A 104 19.68 12.09 -3.85
CA TYR A 104 19.91 13.10 -4.86
C TYR A 104 18.78 13.10 -5.87
N HIS A 105 18.37 14.28 -6.32
CA HIS A 105 17.39 14.41 -7.39
C HIS A 105 18.05 14.15 -8.74
N GLU A 106 17.55 13.17 -9.49
CA GLU A 106 17.87 13.00 -10.91
C GLU A 106 16.66 13.39 -11.75
N SER A 107 16.88 14.08 -12.86
CA SER A 107 15.85 14.35 -13.85
C SER A 107 16.44 14.25 -15.25
N ASN A 108 15.71 13.66 -16.19
CA ASN A 108 16.08 13.66 -17.59
C ASN A 108 15.30 14.74 -18.35
N THR A 109 15.85 15.95 -18.43
CA THR A 109 15.19 17.10 -19.08
C THR A 109 15.00 16.95 -20.59
N HIS A 110 15.60 15.93 -21.21
CA HIS A 110 15.47 15.66 -22.65
C HIS A 110 14.43 14.59 -22.98
N ALA A 111 13.88 13.91 -21.97
CA ALA A 111 12.83 12.91 -22.17
C ALA A 111 11.44 13.57 -22.23
N HIS A 112 10.47 12.87 -22.81
CA HIS A 112 9.06 13.24 -22.71
C HIS A 112 8.47 12.81 -21.37
N TYR A 113 7.40 13.48 -20.93
CA TYR A 113 6.61 13.06 -19.77
C TYR A 113 6.10 11.61 -19.98
N PRO A 114 6.06 10.77 -18.94
CA PRO A 114 6.48 11.00 -17.55
C PRO A 114 7.98 10.77 -17.29
N ASN A 115 8.76 10.42 -18.31
CA ASN A 115 10.18 10.03 -18.15
C ASN A 115 11.11 11.20 -17.83
N CYS A 116 10.69 12.45 -18.08
CA CYS A 116 11.43 13.62 -17.61
C CYS A 116 11.20 13.96 -16.13
N CYS A 117 10.30 13.24 -15.44
CA CYS A 117 10.01 13.53 -14.04
C CYS A 117 11.22 13.27 -13.15
N PRO A 118 11.42 14.11 -12.11
CA PRO A 118 12.48 13.88 -11.16
C PRO A 118 12.26 12.56 -10.43
N SER A 119 13.35 11.84 -10.17
CA SER A 119 13.44 10.68 -9.30
C SER A 119 14.45 10.96 -8.19
N LEU A 120 14.39 10.19 -7.12
CA LEU A 120 15.42 10.18 -6.07
C LEU A 120 16.32 8.97 -6.27
N VAL A 121 17.63 9.19 -6.24
CA VAL A 121 18.64 8.14 -6.15
C VAL A 121 19.37 8.30 -4.83
N CYS A 122 19.26 7.30 -3.98
CA CYS A 122 19.77 7.32 -2.62
C CYS A 122 21.09 6.56 -2.50
N VAL A 123 21.92 6.98 -1.53
CA VAL A 123 23.14 6.26 -1.17
C VAL A 123 22.77 4.83 -0.78
N GLY A 124 23.35 3.86 -1.49
CA GLY A 124 23.06 2.44 -1.31
C GLY A 124 22.16 1.82 -2.38
N ASP A 125 21.54 2.63 -3.26
CA ASP A 125 20.81 2.10 -4.41
C ASP A 125 21.75 1.41 -5.41
N PRO A 126 21.33 0.33 -6.11
CA PRO A 126 22.18 -0.38 -7.08
C PRO A 126 22.73 0.51 -8.22
N HIS A 127 22.05 1.62 -8.52
CA HIS A 127 22.41 2.57 -9.57
C HIS A 127 23.07 3.83 -9.02
N PHE A 128 23.33 3.89 -7.70
CA PHE A 128 23.98 5.03 -7.09
C PHE A 128 25.45 5.12 -7.52
N ASN A 129 25.81 6.24 -8.15
CA ASN A 129 27.18 6.52 -8.58
C ASN A 129 27.77 7.64 -7.73
N GLN A 130 28.53 7.27 -6.69
CA GLN A 130 29.17 8.22 -5.77
C GLN A 130 29.96 9.30 -6.52
N THR A 131 30.75 8.92 -7.54
CA THR A 131 31.57 9.85 -8.33
C THR A 131 30.75 10.91 -9.05
N LYS A 132 29.51 10.61 -9.46
CA LYS A 132 28.60 11.59 -10.08
C LYS A 132 28.17 12.67 -9.08
N TYR A 133 28.03 12.31 -7.81
CA TYR A 133 27.45 13.15 -6.76
C TYR A 133 28.49 13.83 -5.86
N ASP A 134 29.70 13.28 -5.76
CA ASP A 134 30.83 13.90 -5.04
C ASP A 134 31.21 15.28 -5.60
N ILE A 135 31.01 15.48 -6.90
CA ILE A 135 31.31 16.76 -7.59
C ILE A 135 30.32 17.86 -7.19
N LEU A 136 29.12 17.48 -6.75
CA LEU A 136 28.10 18.40 -6.24
C LEU A 136 28.30 18.70 -4.75
N GLY A 137 29.24 18.01 -4.09
CA GLY A 137 29.58 18.17 -2.69
C GLY A 137 30.77 19.10 -2.47
N LYS A 138 30.58 20.41 -2.67
CA LYS A 138 31.26 21.50 -1.94
C LYS A 138 30.41 22.76 -1.89
#